data_AF-A0A7S1LG30-F1
#
_entry.id   AF-A0A7S1LG30-F1
#
_cell.length_a   1.000
_cell.length_b   1.000
_cell.length_c   1.000
_cell.angle_alpha   90.00
_cell.angle_beta   90.00
_cell.angle_gamma   90.00
#
_symmetry.space_group_name_H-M   'P 1'
#
loop_
_entity.id
_entity.type
_entity.pdbx_description
1 polymer ?
#
loop_
_entity_poly.entity_id
_entity_poly.type
_entity_poly.pdbx_seq_one_letter_code
_entity_poly.pdbx_strand_id
1 'polypeptide(L)'
;SGHCPMMFGLASNKIDESGSYSNIDFAMYLTRDGDIQIYEEGTYRNEVSSYKAGDHFSVYYDSACSCVKYAQNGAIVYQSDSVARFPLYMAGSLHDSGCKGIDHLKYLQPRPAMSRLV
;
A
#
# COMPACT_ATOMS: atom_id res chain seq x y z
N SER A 1 -23.08 -4.01 -4.80
CA SER A 1 -21.77 -4.35 -4.21
C SER A 1 -21.38 -3.24 -3.24
N GLY A 2 -21.04 -3.58 -2.00
CA GLY A 2 -20.82 -2.62 -0.89
C GLY A 2 -19.36 -2.25 -0.65
N HIS A 3 -18.45 -2.66 -1.53
CA HIS A 3 -17.02 -2.38 -1.40
C HIS A 3 -16.65 -1.04 -2.05
N CYS A 4 -15.80 -0.29 -1.37
CA CYS A 4 -15.21 0.95 -1.88
C CYS A 4 -13.90 0.63 -2.60
N PRO A 5 -13.80 0.85 -3.91
CA PRO A 5 -12.54 0.71 -4.61
C PRO A 5 -11.51 1.73 -4.12
N MET A 6 -10.36 1.24 -3.65
CA MET A 6 -9.31 2.08 -3.08
C MET A 6 -7.95 1.50 -3.35
N MET A 7 -7.04 2.39 -3.72
CA MET A 7 -5.63 2.07 -3.82
C MET A 7 -4.84 2.79 -2.74
N PHE A 8 -3.89 2.11 -2.11
CA PHE A 8 -3.00 2.70 -1.11
C PHE A 8 -1.64 2.03 -1.11
N GLY A 9 -0.63 2.73 -0.61
CA GLY A 9 0.71 2.19 -0.47
C GLY A 9 1.79 3.25 -0.28
N LEU A 10 2.92 3.09 -0.99
CA LEU A 10 4.14 3.87 -0.81
C LEU A 10 4.58 4.52 -2.12
N ALA A 11 5.05 5.77 -2.04
CA ALA A 11 5.61 6.52 -3.16
C ALA A 11 6.93 7.20 -2.78
N SER A 12 7.88 7.24 -3.70
CA SER A 12 9.20 7.86 -3.54
C SER A 12 9.19 9.38 -3.76
N ASN A 13 8.10 9.89 -4.35
CA ASN A 13 7.81 11.30 -4.52
C ASN A 13 6.52 11.67 -3.77
N LYS A 14 6.36 12.97 -3.49
CA LYS A 14 5.07 13.48 -3.03
C LYS A 14 4.07 13.32 -4.17
N ILE A 15 2.96 12.64 -3.90
CA ILE A 15 1.82 12.57 -4.82
C ILE A 15 1.32 14.00 -5.03
N ASP A 16 1.19 14.40 -6.30
CA ASP A 16 0.63 15.69 -6.69
C ASP A 16 -0.90 15.74 -6.41
N GLU A 17 -1.50 16.91 -6.55
CA GLU A 17 -2.94 17.12 -6.29
C GLU A 17 -3.85 16.30 -7.22
N SER A 18 -3.29 15.65 -8.26
CA SER A 18 -4.06 14.79 -9.15
C SER A 18 -4.62 13.55 -8.45
N GLY A 19 -3.99 13.11 -7.35
CA GLY A 19 -4.38 11.90 -6.62
C GLY A 19 -4.32 10.63 -7.49
N SER A 20 -3.61 10.69 -8.62
CA SER A 20 -3.56 9.59 -9.58
C SER A 20 -2.80 8.41 -9.00
N TYR A 21 -3.39 7.23 -9.11
CA TYR A 21 -2.78 5.97 -8.71
C TYR A 21 -1.48 5.67 -9.46
N SER A 22 -1.30 6.24 -10.67
CA SER A 22 -0.07 6.10 -11.47
C SER A 22 1.16 6.66 -10.76
N ASN A 23 0.96 7.55 -9.79
CA ASN A 23 2.04 8.19 -9.04
C ASN A 23 2.41 7.39 -7.77
N ILE A 24 1.76 6.25 -7.52
CA ILE A 24 2.06 5.37 -6.41
C ILE A 24 3.02 4.28 -6.89
N ASP A 25 4.25 4.30 -6.38
CA ASP A 25 5.29 3.35 -6.79
C ASP A 25 4.95 1.91 -6.39
N PHE A 26 4.37 1.72 -5.21
CA PHE A 26 4.02 0.42 -4.66
C PHE A 26 2.62 0.45 -4.07
N ALA A 27 1.67 -0.21 -4.71
CA ALA A 27 0.25 -0.06 -4.40
C ALA A 27 -0.50 -1.39 -4.25
N MET A 28 -1.38 -1.42 -3.25
CA MET A 28 -2.43 -2.42 -3.10
C MET A 28 -3.75 -1.79 -3.52
N TYR A 29 -4.48 -2.44 -4.42
CA TYR A 29 -5.80 -2.03 -4.88
C TYR A 29 -6.86 -3.02 -4.39
N LEU A 30 -7.76 -2.52 -3.55
CA LEU A 30 -8.96 -3.23 -3.13
C LEU A 30 -10.03 -2.96 -4.18
N THR A 31 -10.36 -3.94 -5.00
CA THR A 31 -11.30 -3.76 -6.13
C THR A 31 -12.75 -3.71 -5.62
N ARG A 32 -13.66 -3.23 -6.47
CA ARG A 32 -15.10 -3.25 -6.18
C ARG A 32 -15.65 -4.67 -6.00
N ASP A 33 -15.07 -5.64 -6.70
CA ASP A 33 -15.55 -7.01 -6.73
C ASP A 33 -15.09 -7.83 -5.52
N GLY A 34 -14.21 -7.25 -4.69
CA GLY A 34 -13.72 -7.87 -3.46
C GLY A 34 -12.38 -8.56 -3.64
N ASP A 35 -11.61 -8.20 -4.67
CA ASP A 35 -10.29 -8.75 -4.95
C ASP A 35 -9.19 -7.77 -4.53
N ILE A 36 -8.00 -8.32 -4.25
CA ILE A 36 -6.79 -7.56 -3.95
C ILE A 36 -5.84 -7.67 -5.14
N GLN A 37 -5.57 -6.54 -5.76
CA GLN A 37 -4.62 -6.42 -6.86
C GLN A 37 -3.38 -5.63 -6.44
N ILE A 38 -2.23 -6.00 -6.98
CA ILE A 38 -0.96 -5.31 -6.76
C ILE A 38 -0.62 -4.51 -8.01
N TYR A 39 -0.31 -3.24 -7.79
CA TYR A 39 0.19 -2.36 -8.83
C TYR A 39 1.53 -1.78 -8.38
N GLU A 40 2.47 -1.71 -9.31
CA GLU A 40 3.74 -1.02 -9.09
C GLU A 40 4.03 -0.12 -10.27
N GLU A 41 4.31 1.16 -9.99
CA GLU A 41 4.49 2.23 -10.97
C GLU A 41 3.31 2.29 -11.97
N GLY A 42 2.09 2.20 -11.45
CA GLY A 42 0.85 2.19 -12.24
C GLY A 42 0.60 0.91 -13.06
N THR A 43 1.48 -0.10 -12.98
CA THR A 43 1.36 -1.35 -13.74
C THR A 43 0.85 -2.49 -12.87
N TYR A 44 -0.20 -3.18 -13.32
CA TYR A 44 -0.72 -4.40 -12.67
C TYR A 44 0.36 -5.49 -12.62
N ARG A 45 0.58 -6.05 -11.42
CA ARG A 45 1.55 -7.12 -11.18
C ARG A 45 0.88 -8.45 -10.89
N ASN A 46 -0.12 -8.45 -10.02
CA ASN A 46 -0.77 -9.68 -9.59
C ASN A 46 -2.14 -9.43 -8.96
N GLU A 47 -2.96 -10.48 -8.89
CA GLU A 47 -4.15 -10.58 -8.06
C GLU A 47 -3.86 -11.66 -7.02
N VAL A 48 -3.91 -11.29 -5.74
CA VAL A 48 -3.26 -12.09 -4.69
C VAL A 48 -4.25 -12.82 -3.80
N SER A 49 -5.44 -12.27 -3.62
CA SER A 49 -6.52 -12.86 -2.81
C SER A 49 -7.81 -12.07 -3.00
N SER A 50 -8.88 -12.56 -2.37
CA SER A 50 -10.08 -11.76 -2.09
C SER A 50 -10.05 -11.21 -0.66
N TYR A 51 -10.89 -10.21 -0.41
CA TYR A 51 -11.03 -9.59 0.90
C TYR A 51 -12.48 -9.41 1.31
N LYS A 52 -12.68 -9.23 2.61
CA LYS A 52 -13.97 -8.94 3.22
C LYS A 52 -13.86 -7.85 4.28
N ALA A 53 -15.00 -7.33 4.70
CA ALA A 53 -15.07 -6.38 5.80
C ALA A 53 -14.42 -6.98 7.07
N GLY A 54 -13.57 -6.18 7.72
CA GLY A 54 -12.81 -6.59 8.91
C GLY A 54 -11.42 -7.15 8.63
N ASP A 55 -11.03 -7.33 7.36
CA ASP A 55 -9.63 -7.63 7.03
C ASP A 55 -8.72 -6.41 7.25
N HIS A 56 -7.49 -6.67 7.67
CA HIS A 56 -6.45 -5.67 7.89
C HIS A 56 -5.39 -5.77 6.81
N PHE A 57 -5.02 -4.63 6.22
CA PHE A 57 -4.04 -4.58 5.14
C PHE A 57 -2.82 -3.75 5.53
N SER A 58 -1.66 -4.11 4.99
CA SER A 58 -0.42 -3.35 5.19
C SER A 58 0.44 -3.40 3.94
N VAL A 59 1.03 -2.25 3.60
CA VAL A 59 2.08 -2.09 2.59
C VAL A 59 3.25 -1.44 3.30
N TYR A 60 4.38 -2.13 3.40
CA TYR A 60 5.50 -1.67 4.23
C TYR A 60 6.86 -2.02 3.62
N TYR A 61 7.84 -1.14 3.85
CA TYR A 61 9.22 -1.38 3.47
C TYR A 61 9.90 -2.34 4.46
N ASP A 62 10.63 -3.32 3.94
CA ASP A 62 11.46 -4.24 4.70
C ASP A 62 12.94 -3.98 4.39
N SER A 63 13.68 -3.50 5.39
CA SER A 63 15.10 -3.15 5.25
C SER A 63 16.02 -4.35 5.07
N ALA A 64 15.58 -5.57 5.40
CA ALA A 64 16.39 -6.76 5.22
C ALA A 64 16.55 -7.16 3.74
N CYS A 65 15.53 -6.91 2.92
CA CYS A 65 15.52 -7.17 1.48
C CYS A 65 15.57 -5.89 0.61
N SER A 66 15.44 -4.70 1.22
CA SER A 66 15.22 -3.43 0.51
C SER A 66 14.00 -3.44 -0.40
N CYS A 67 12.98 -4.22 -0.04
CA CYS A 67 11.78 -4.47 -0.82
C CYS A 67 10.52 -3.97 -0.09
N VAL A 68 9.39 -3.93 -0.79
CA VAL A 68 8.07 -3.64 -0.22
C VAL A 68 7.29 -4.94 -0.07
N LYS A 69 6.68 -5.14 1.09
CA LYS A 69 5.84 -6.28 1.40
C LYS A 69 4.39 -5.85 1.56
N TYR A 70 3.51 -6.72 1.10
CA TYR A 70 2.06 -6.54 1.07
C TYR A 70 1.46 -7.65 1.92
N ALA A 71 0.67 -7.28 2.92
CA ALA A 71 0.12 -8.21 3.88
C ALA A 71 -1.39 -8.06 4.04
N GLN A 72 -2.07 -9.19 4.21
CA GLN A 72 -3.47 -9.30 4.63
C GLN A 72 -3.50 -10.06 5.95
N ASN A 73 -4.09 -9.47 6.99
CA ASN A 73 -4.18 -10.04 8.34
C ASN A 73 -2.82 -10.49 8.91
N GLY A 74 -1.75 -9.77 8.55
CA GLY A 74 -0.37 -10.04 8.95
C GLY A 74 0.37 -11.10 8.12
N ALA A 75 -0.31 -11.84 7.25
CA ALA A 75 0.32 -12.78 6.32
C ALA A 75 0.77 -12.06 5.04
N ILE A 76 2.00 -12.33 4.59
CA ILE A 76 2.52 -11.75 3.35
C ILE A 76 1.86 -12.42 2.16
N VAL A 77 1.18 -11.62 1.34
CA VAL A 77 0.51 -12.05 0.12
C VAL A 77 1.30 -11.69 -1.13
N TYR A 78 2.20 -10.71 -1.03
CA TYR A 78 3.11 -10.34 -2.12
C TYR A 78 4.35 -9.62 -1.60
N GLN A 79 5.44 -9.72 -2.36
CA GLN A 79 6.69 -9.00 -2.15
C GLN A 79 7.12 -8.39 -3.48
N SER A 80 7.55 -7.13 -3.46
CA SER A 80 8.10 -6.47 -4.65
C SER A 80 9.43 -7.12 -5.07
N ASP A 81 9.61 -7.25 -6.37
CA ASP A 81 10.92 -7.54 -6.96
C ASP A 81 11.76 -6.26 -7.08
N SER A 82 11.09 -5.12 -7.27
CA SER A 82 11.72 -3.81 -7.34
C SER A 82 12.18 -3.34 -5.96
N VAL A 83 13.37 -2.74 -5.92
CA VAL A 83 13.94 -2.10 -4.73
C VAL A 83 13.27 -0.74 -4.50
N ALA A 84 12.85 -0.49 -3.27
CA ALA A 84 12.21 0.78 -2.91
C ALA A 84 13.23 1.93 -2.84
N ARG A 85 12.84 3.12 -3.32
CA ARG A 85 13.67 4.33 -3.31
C ARG A 85 13.16 5.33 -2.27
N PHE A 86 14.08 5.88 -1.48
CA PHE A 86 13.76 6.85 -0.43
C PHE A 86 13.84 8.30 -0.93
N PRO A 87 13.08 9.23 -0.32
CA PRO A 87 12.16 9.03 0.82
C PRO A 87 10.84 8.34 0.43
N LEU A 88 10.27 7.51 1.32
CA LEU A 88 8.97 6.88 1.10
C LEU A 88 7.85 7.60 1.86
N TYR A 89 6.83 8.04 1.12
CA TYR A 89 5.63 8.68 1.62
C TYR A 89 4.44 7.73 1.55
N MET A 90 3.51 7.86 2.50
CA MET A 90 2.20 7.20 2.39
C MET A 90 1.40 7.83 1.25
N ALA A 91 0.81 7.00 0.41
CA ALA A 91 0.01 7.44 -0.72
C ALA A 91 -1.33 6.67 -0.77
N GLY A 92 -2.36 7.32 -1.31
CA GLY A 92 -3.67 6.71 -1.50
C GLY A 92 -4.51 7.42 -2.55
N SER A 93 -5.38 6.67 -3.20
CA SER A 93 -6.33 7.13 -4.21
C SER A 93 -7.68 6.46 -3.99
N LEU A 94 -8.74 7.27 -3.97
CA LEU A 94 -10.12 6.83 -3.77
C LEU A 94 -10.87 7.04 -5.08
N HIS A 95 -11.51 5.99 -5.59
CA HIS A 95 -12.15 6.06 -6.91
C HIS A 95 -13.61 6.56 -6.84
N ASP A 96 -14.34 6.18 -5.79
CA ASP A 96 -15.75 6.59 -5.62
C ASP A 96 -15.93 7.66 -4.54
N SER A 97 -16.82 8.62 -4.80
CA SER A 97 -17.28 9.55 -3.77
C SER A 97 -18.20 8.84 -2.76
N GLY A 98 -18.06 9.16 -1.47
CA GLY A 98 -18.92 8.61 -0.41
C GLY A 98 -18.49 7.24 0.14
N CYS A 99 -17.27 6.79 -0.13
CA CYS A 99 -16.68 5.60 0.47
C CYS A 99 -16.74 5.63 2.01
N LYS A 100 -17.51 4.71 2.59
CA LYS A 100 -17.58 4.46 4.04
C LYS A 100 -16.92 3.11 4.32
N GLY A 101 -15.64 3.11 4.69
CA GLY A 101 -14.90 1.85 4.86
C GLY A 101 -13.46 1.97 5.33
N ILE A 102 -12.88 3.17 5.33
CA ILE A 102 -11.62 3.45 6.02
C ILE A 102 -11.98 3.91 7.42
N ASP A 103 -11.74 3.07 8.42
CA ASP A 103 -11.98 3.41 9.81
C ASP A 103 -10.67 3.71 10.57
N HIS A 104 -9.55 3.10 10.15
CA HIS A 104 -8.25 3.24 10.82
C HIS A 104 -7.08 3.31 9.82
N LEU A 105 -6.70 4.51 9.42
CA LEU A 105 -5.43 4.74 8.73
C LEU A 105 -4.32 4.98 9.77
N LYS A 106 -3.30 4.13 9.79
CA LYS A 106 -2.12 4.30 10.64
C LYS A 106 -0.86 4.32 9.79
N TYR A 107 -0.08 5.39 9.92
CA TYR A 107 1.27 5.46 9.39
C TYR A 107 2.26 5.17 10.51
N LEU A 108 2.98 4.05 10.41
CA LEU A 108 4.01 3.66 11.36
C LEU A 108 5.38 3.89 10.73
N GLN A 109 6.05 4.98 11.13
CA GLN A 109 7.49 5.10 10.85
C GLN A 109 8.25 4.21 11.84
N PRO A 110 9.16 3.34 11.39
CA PRO A 110 10.11 2.72 12.29
C PRO A 110 10.82 3.82 13.07
N ARG A 111 10.85 3.68 14.39
CA ARG A 111 11.64 4.59 15.24
C ARG A 111 13.08 4.53 14.72
N PRO A 112 13.75 5.66 14.44
CA PRO A 112 15.15 5.63 14.06
C PRO A 112 15.91 4.80 15.10
N ALA A 113 16.63 3.76 14.66
CA ALA A 113 17.49 3.02 15.54
C ALA A 113 18.47 4.03 16.15
N MET A 114 18.44 4.22 17.47
CA MET A 114 19.41 5.08 18.12
C MET A 114 20.80 4.54 17.79
N SER A 115 21.58 5.32 17.04
CA SER A 115 23.00 5.06 16.89
C SER A 115 23.59 5.05 18.29
N ARG A 116 24.01 3.88 18.76
CA ARG A 116 24.75 3.76 20.00
C ARG A 116 26.09 4.40 19.72
N LEU A 117 26.32 5.62 20.22
CA LEU A 117 27.66 6.19 20.27
C LEU A 117 28.55 5.17 21.00
N VAL A 118 29.56 4.69 20.29
CA VAL A 118 30.73 4.03 20.87
C VAL A 118 31.66 5.09 21.45
#